data_AF-A0A239HL71-F1
#
_entry.id   AF-A0A239HL71-F1
#
_cell.length_a   1.000
_cell.length_b   1.000
_cell.length_c   1.000
_cell.angle_alpha   90.00
_cell.angle_beta   90.00
_cell.angle_gamma   90.00
#
_symmetry.space_group_name_H-M   'P 1'
#
loop_
_entity.id
_entity.type
_entity.pdbx_description
1 polymer ?
#
loop_
_entity_poly.entity_id
_entity_poly.type
_entity_poly.pdbx_seq_one_letter_code
_entity_poly.pdbx_strand_id
1 'polypeptide(L)'
;MIRIWLGWLARGVVALIVAAAVLYIGDAGVQQYRASHGTGYGTVEVHQFLATQLKGSKVEYDPLGTVERRCSRSIFPQNGAPACWWLARNPTEWE
;
A
#
# COMPACT_ATOMS: atom_id res chain seq x y z
N MET A 1 -24.68 -12.33 -31.28
CA MET A 1 -23.68 -12.96 -30.38
C MET A 1 -22.82 -11.93 -29.63
N ILE A 2 -22.17 -10.97 -30.31
CA ILE A 2 -21.30 -9.94 -29.69
C ILE A 2 -21.98 -9.10 -28.59
N ARG A 3 -23.22 -8.64 -28.78
CA ARG A 3 -23.96 -7.84 -27.77
C ARG A 3 -24.21 -8.60 -26.46
N ILE A 4 -24.37 -9.92 -26.52
CA ILE A 4 -24.61 -10.75 -25.33
C ILE A 4 -23.30 -10.88 -24.55
N TRP A 5 -22.20 -11.22 -25.23
CA TRP A 5 -20.86 -11.27 -24.63
C TRP A 5 -20.44 -9.94 -24.00
N LEU A 6 -20.72 -8.81 -24.67
CA LEU A 6 -20.45 -7.48 -24.13
C LEU A 6 -21.27 -7.21 -22.84
N GLY A 7 -22.51 -7.69 -22.77
CA GLY A 7 -23.36 -7.56 -21.58
C GLY A 7 -22.87 -8.40 -20.39
N TRP A 8 -22.36 -9.60 -20.63
CA TRP A 8 -21.76 -10.45 -19.58
C TRP A 8 -20.43 -9.88 -19.08
N LEU A 9 -19.58 -9.39 -19.99
CA LEU A 9 -18.34 -8.71 -19.63
C LEU A 9 -18.62 -7.46 -18.78
N ALA A 10 -19.57 -6.62 -19.19
CA ALA A 10 -19.95 -5.44 -18.44
C ALA A 10 -20.43 -5.78 -17.02
N ARG A 11 -21.28 -6.82 -16.88
CA ARG A 11 -21.73 -7.30 -15.56
C ARG A 11 -20.58 -7.82 -14.70
N GLY A 12 -19.63 -8.55 -15.29
CA GLY A 12 -18.44 -9.04 -14.60
C GLY A 12 -17.57 -7.89 -14.08
N VAL A 13 -17.33 -6.87 -14.92
CA VAL A 13 -16.58 -5.67 -14.52
C VAL A 13 -17.29 -4.92 -13.41
N VAL A 14 -18.61 -4.71 -13.51
CA VAL A 14 -19.40 -4.06 -12.46
C VAL A 14 -19.31 -4.84 -11.15
N ALA A 15 -19.45 -6.17 -11.19
CA ALA A 15 -19.35 -7.01 -10.00
C ALA A 15 -17.97 -6.91 -9.34
N LEU A 16 -16.88 -6.90 -10.13
CA LEU A 16 -15.52 -6.72 -9.63
C LEU A 16 -15.32 -5.36 -8.97
N ILE A 17 -15.84 -4.29 -9.57
CA ILE A 17 -15.76 -2.93 -9.01
C ILE A 17 -16.52 -2.88 -7.68
N VAL A 18 -17.73 -3.44 -7.63
CA VAL A 18 -18.54 -3.48 -6.39
C VAL A 18 -17.82 -4.27 -5.31
N ALA A 19 -17.27 -5.44 -5.64
CA ALA A 19 -16.51 -6.25 -4.69
C ALA A 19 -15.28 -5.50 -4.15
N ALA A 20 -14.51 -4.85 -5.03
CA ALA A 20 -13.36 -4.03 -4.64
C ALA A 20 -13.76 -2.86 -3.73
N ALA A 21 -14.87 -2.18 -4.04
CA ALA A 21 -15.39 -1.09 -3.23
C ALA A 21 -15.81 -1.57 -1.84
N VAL A 22 -16.53 -2.70 -1.74
CA VAL A 22 -16.93 -3.30 -0.46
C VAL A 22 -15.70 -3.69 0.37
N LEU A 23 -14.70 -4.32 -0.25
CA LEU A 23 -13.45 -4.68 0.43
C LEU A 23 -12.71 -3.44 0.95
N TYR A 24 -12.60 -2.40 0.13
CA TYR A 24 -11.91 -1.16 0.51
C TYR A 24 -12.62 -0.43 1.68
N ILE A 25 -13.95 -0.29 1.60
CA ILE A 25 -14.75 0.36 2.65
C ILE A 25 -14.72 -0.48 3.94
N GLY A 26 -14.85 -1.80 3.82
CA GLY A 26 -14.78 -2.71 4.96
C GLY A 26 -13.42 -2.65 5.66
N ASP A 27 -12.32 -2.68 4.89
CA ASP A 27 -10.96 -2.53 5.41
C ASP A 27 -10.75 -1.19 6.11
N ALA A 28 -11.22 -0.08 5.50
CA ALA A 28 -11.16 1.24 6.12
C ALA A 28 -11.95 1.28 7.44
N GLY A 29 -13.16 0.71 7.48
CA GLY A 29 -13.98 0.66 8.69
C GLY A 29 -13.32 -0.13 9.82
N VAL A 30 -12.78 -1.31 9.52
CA VAL A 30 -12.01 -2.13 10.47
C VAL A 30 -10.77 -1.37 10.94
N GLN A 31 -10.06 -0.70 10.04
CA GLN A 31 -8.87 0.07 10.38
C GLN A 31 -9.21 1.23 11.32
N GLN A 32 -10.30 1.97 11.07
CA GLN A 32 -10.73 3.06 11.95
C GLN A 32 -11.13 2.54 13.33
N TYR A 33 -11.84 1.41 13.39
CA TYR A 33 -12.17 0.75 14.65
C TYR A 33 -10.90 0.33 15.42
N ARG A 34 -9.94 -0.28 14.74
CA ARG A 34 -8.66 -0.68 15.37
C ARG A 34 -7.85 0.53 15.80
N ALA A 35 -7.88 1.62 15.03
CA ALA A 35 -7.20 2.87 15.36
C ALA A 35 -7.79 3.52 16.61
N SER A 36 -9.12 3.53 16.78
CA SER A 36 -9.74 4.07 18.01
C SER A 36 -9.40 3.26 19.26
N HIS A 37 -9.02 1.99 19.10
CA HIS A 37 -8.55 1.11 20.18
C HIS A 37 -7.02 1.02 20.27
N GLY A 38 -6.27 1.89 19.57
CA GLY A 38 -4.81 1.93 19.62
C GLY A 38 -4.08 0.77 18.94
N THR A 39 -4.79 -0.14 18.27
CA THR A 39 -4.21 -1.34 17.61
C THR A 39 -4.11 -1.21 16.08
N GLY A 40 -4.63 -0.12 15.52
CA GLY A 40 -4.70 0.14 14.08
C GLY A 40 -3.34 0.33 13.40
N TYR A 41 -2.32 0.79 14.13
CA TYR A 41 -0.99 1.05 13.55
C TYR A 41 0.05 0.11 14.16
N GLY A 42 1.13 -0.07 13.41
CA GLY A 42 2.37 -0.71 13.86
C GLY A 42 3.58 0.06 13.33
N THR A 43 4.77 -0.45 13.63
CA THR A 43 6.01 0.03 13.04
C THR A 43 6.77 -1.15 12.43
N VAL A 44 7.52 -0.87 11.38
CA VAL A 44 8.43 -1.81 10.73
C VAL A 44 9.73 -1.05 10.47
N GLU A 45 10.85 -1.69 10.80
CA GLU A 45 12.19 -1.19 10.48
C GLU A 45 12.42 -1.27 8.95
N VAL A 46 12.80 -0.15 8.34
CA VAL A 46 13.15 -0.09 6.91
C VAL A 46 14.55 0.46 6.71
N HIS A 47 15.23 -0.01 5.68
CA HIS A 47 16.53 0.50 5.24
C HIS A 47 16.33 1.75 4.38
N GLN A 48 16.95 2.86 4.78
CA GLN A 48 16.96 4.09 3.98
C GLN A 48 18.20 4.19 3.12
N PHE A 49 18.00 4.63 1.87
CA PHE A 49 19.06 4.89 0.91
C PHE A 49 18.87 6.28 0.30
N LEU A 50 19.96 7.04 0.19
CA LEU A 50 20.00 8.31 -0.53
C LEU A 50 20.43 8.06 -1.97
N ALA A 51 19.61 8.48 -2.93
CA ALA A 51 19.96 8.38 -4.35
C ALA A 51 20.59 9.69 -4.85
N THR A 52 21.92 9.76 -4.83
CA THR A 52 22.67 10.95 -5.25
C THR A 52 22.93 10.92 -6.76
N GLN A 53 22.45 11.92 -7.49
CA GLN A 53 22.75 12.11 -8.91
C GLN A 53 24.18 12.63 -9.09
N LEU A 54 25.01 11.87 -9.79
CA LEU A 54 26.39 12.20 -10.14
C LEU A 54 26.50 12.72 -11.56
N LYS A 55 27.61 13.44 -11.82
CA LYS A 55 27.96 13.90 -13.17
C LYS A 55 28.06 12.72 -14.15
N GLY A 56 27.53 12.90 -15.36
CA GLY A 56 27.53 11.86 -16.40
C GLY A 56 26.42 10.84 -16.26
N SER A 57 25.27 11.22 -15.68
CA SER A 57 24.06 10.39 -15.58
C SER A 57 24.26 9.09 -14.78
N LYS A 58 25.13 9.14 -13.77
CA LYS A 58 25.31 8.05 -12.81
C LYS A 58 24.52 8.36 -11.55
N VAL A 59 24.00 7.32 -10.90
CA VAL A 59 23.34 7.43 -9.60
C VAL A 59 24.12 6.59 -8.61
N GLU A 60 24.47 7.19 -7.48
CA GLU A 60 25.07 6.51 -6.33
C GLU A 60 24.01 6.33 -5.25
N TYR A 61 24.05 5.18 -4.57
CA TYR A 61 23.09 4.81 -3.52
C TYR A 61 23.83 4.70 -2.20
N ASP A 62 23.66 5.70 -1.34
CA ASP A 62 24.32 5.75 -0.04
C ASP A 62 23.39 5.20 1.05
N PRO A 63 23.80 4.17 1.83
CA PRO A 63 22.98 3.68 2.93
C PRO A 63 22.94 4.71 4.06
N LEU A 64 21.74 5.15 4.42
CA LEU A 64 21.50 6.10 5.52
C LEU A 64 21.23 5.41 6.87
N GLY A 65 21.12 4.07 6.86
CA GLY A 65 20.84 3.26 8.04
C GLY A 65 19.43 2.69 8.03
N THR A 66 18.87 2.44 9.21
CA THR A 66 17.50 1.94 9.37
C THR A 66 16.65 2.88 10.20
N VAL A 67 15.36 2.97 9.85
CA VAL A 67 14.38 3.81 10.54
C VAL A 67 13.09 3.04 10.79
N GLU A 68 12.46 3.31 11.93
CA GLU A 68 11.13 2.79 12.25
C GLU A 68 10.07 3.57 11.45
N ARG A 69 9.39 2.89 10.52
CA ARG A 69 8.29 3.50 9.76
C ARG A 69 6.94 3.02 10.24
N ARG A 70 6.07 4.00 10.47
CA ARG A 70 4.68 3.76 10.85
C ARG A 70 3.93 3.14 9.67
N CYS A 71 3.22 2.05 9.94
CA CYS A 71 2.40 1.34 8.96
C CYS A 71 0.97 1.09 9.49
N SER A 72 0.01 0.91 8.60
CA SER A 72 -1.36 0.52 8.93
C SER A 72 -1.50 -1.00 8.95
N ARG A 73 -2.15 -1.53 9.99
CA ARG A 73 -2.49 -2.96 10.10
C ARG A 73 -3.83 -3.20 9.40
N SER A 74 -3.80 -3.06 8.08
CA SER A 74 -4.93 -3.16 7.15
C SER A 74 -4.51 -3.88 5.86
N ILE A 75 -5.47 -4.29 5.04
CA ILE A 75 -5.20 -4.90 3.74
C ILE A 75 -4.65 -3.85 2.78
N PHE A 76 -5.27 -2.67 2.74
CA PHE A 76 -4.86 -1.56 1.89
C PHE A 76 -4.14 -0.47 2.72
N PRO A 77 -3.35 0.41 2.09
CA PRO A 77 -2.82 1.61 2.75
C PRO A 77 -3.95 2.51 3.24
N GLN A 78 -3.88 2.98 4.48
CA GLN A 78 -4.92 3.80 5.11
C GLN A 78 -4.29 5.00 5.82
N ASN A 79 -4.93 6.17 5.73
CA ASN A 79 -4.53 7.40 6.43
C ASN A 79 -3.07 7.83 6.17
N GLY A 80 -2.58 7.67 4.94
CA GLY A 80 -1.21 8.02 4.56
C GLY A 80 -0.12 7.07 5.07
N ALA A 81 -0.48 5.97 5.74
CA ALA A 81 0.46 4.94 6.15
C ALA A 81 0.41 3.74 5.17
N PRO A 82 1.57 3.17 4.78
CA PRO A 82 1.62 1.95 4.00
C PRO A 82 1.11 0.75 4.82
N ALA A 83 0.61 -0.29 4.14
CA ALA A 83 0.19 -1.51 4.82
C ALA A 83 1.40 -2.25 5.41
N CYS A 84 1.32 -2.66 6.68
CA CYS A 84 2.45 -3.28 7.39
C CYS A 84 3.00 -4.53 6.69
N TRP A 85 2.11 -5.35 6.11
CA TRP A 85 2.51 -6.58 5.41
C TRP A 85 3.33 -6.29 4.15
N TRP A 86 3.08 -5.14 3.50
CA TRP A 86 3.76 -4.73 2.28
C TRP A 86 5.14 -4.17 2.64
N LEU A 87 5.18 -3.35 3.68
CA LEU A 87 6.41 -2.74 4.18
C LEU A 87 7.38 -3.80 4.72
N ALA A 88 6.87 -4.79 5.46
CA ALA A 88 7.67 -5.92 5.92
C ALA A 88 8.24 -6.80 4.79
N ARG A 89 7.59 -6.80 3.61
CA ARG A 89 8.09 -7.51 2.42
C ARG A 89 9.04 -6.66 1.56
N ASN A 90 8.95 -5.34 1.67
CA ASN A 90 9.75 -4.39 0.91
C ASN A 90 10.34 -3.33 1.87
N PRO A 91 11.26 -3.71 2.78
CA PRO A 91 11.75 -2.83 3.84
C PRO A 91 12.85 -1.89 3.32
N THR A 92 12.63 -1.26 2.17
CA THR A 92 13.60 -0.34 1.55
C THR A 92 12.88 0.95 1.18
N GLU A 93 13.41 2.08 1.65
CA GLU A 93 12.90 3.41 1.35
C GLU A 93 14.01 4.24 0.71
N TRP A 94 13.63 5.05 -0.27
CA TRP A 94 14.54 5.88 -1.06
C TRP A 94 14.23 7.34 -0.75
N GLU A 95 15.27 8.12 -0.46
CA GLU A 95 15.20 9.57 -0.23
C GLU A 95 16.00 10.34 -1.29
#